data_AF-A0A919WCE8-F1
#
_entry.id   AF-A0A919WCE8-F1
#
_cell.length_a   1.000
_cell.length_b   1.000
_cell.length_c   1.000
_cell.angle_alpha   90.00
_cell.angle_beta   90.00
_cell.angle_gamma   90.00
#
_symmetry.space_group_name_H-M   'P 1'
#
loop_
_entity.id
_entity.type
_entity.pdbx_description
1 polymer ?
#
loop_
_entity_poly.entity_id
_entity_poly.type
_entity_poly.pdbx_seq_one_letter_code
_entity_poly.pdbx_strand_id
1 'polypeptide(L)'
;MRPDPDLLQQWVIGEGLPAGQVGQRLGLSRAAGYSWLHRYGITGSGPFVAQQKLIARWRAGLLVAQLAAELGLPPDAVRERLVAASVLEPARTYFVVGSRDDPLPEHLLRDWYVREGFTVAQVAALTGTTPRQVRYRLARYRLSAGRPGPAARARQRELLTEYGVPPRRTATPRPGSAVPARPTAAIH
;
A
#
# COMPACT_ATOMS: atom_id res chain seq x y z
N MET A 1 3.41 -20.81 -6.68
CA MET A 1 4.16 -21.54 -5.64
C MET A 1 5.10 -20.56 -4.93
N ARG A 2 5.25 -20.69 -3.62
CA ARG A 2 6.12 -19.84 -2.81
C ARG A 2 7.43 -20.62 -2.52
N PRO A 3 8.60 -20.16 -2.97
CA PRO A 3 9.87 -20.87 -2.77
C PRO A 3 10.30 -20.81 -1.31
N ASP A 4 11.05 -21.82 -0.87
CA ASP A 4 11.63 -21.89 0.47
C ASP A 4 12.70 -20.78 0.67
N PRO A 5 12.54 -19.89 1.67
CA PRO A 5 13.53 -18.87 1.99
C PRO A 5 14.93 -19.43 2.30
N ASP A 6 15.04 -20.59 2.94
CA ASP A 6 16.35 -21.13 3.34
C ASP A 6 17.14 -21.62 2.12
N LEU A 7 16.47 -22.27 1.16
CA LEU A 7 17.07 -22.63 -0.13
C LEU A 7 17.57 -21.40 -0.90
N LEU A 8 16.79 -20.32 -0.93
CA LEU A 8 17.20 -19.09 -1.62
C LEU A 8 18.38 -18.40 -0.93
N GLN A 9 18.42 -18.39 0.39
CA GLN A 9 19.58 -17.88 1.14
C GLN A 9 20.81 -18.73 0.89
N GLN A 10 20.68 -20.07 0.87
CA GLN A 10 21.79 -20.96 0.58
C GLN A 10 22.40 -20.68 -0.79
N TRP A 11 21.58 -20.50 -1.83
CA TRP A 11 22.09 -20.17 -3.15
C TRP A 11 22.76 -18.79 -3.20
N VAL A 12 22.10 -17.75 -2.72
CA VAL A 12 22.59 -16.37 -2.92
C VAL A 12 23.74 -16.02 -1.98
N ILE A 13 23.67 -16.46 -0.72
CA ILE A 13 24.63 -16.12 0.33
C ILE A 13 25.70 -17.21 0.44
N GLY A 14 25.28 -18.48 0.50
CA GLY A 14 26.20 -19.61 0.68
C GLY A 14 26.99 -19.96 -0.58
N GLU A 15 26.31 -20.06 -1.72
CA GLU A 15 26.92 -20.44 -3.01
C GLU A 15 27.31 -19.22 -3.87
N GLY A 16 26.94 -18.00 -3.47
CA GLY A 16 27.23 -16.78 -4.23
C GLY A 16 26.47 -16.68 -5.55
N LEU A 17 25.35 -17.38 -5.71
CA LEU A 17 24.55 -17.37 -6.93
C LEU A 17 24.04 -15.93 -7.21
N PRO A 18 24.28 -15.38 -8.41
CA PRO A 18 23.80 -14.06 -8.74
C PRO A 18 22.26 -14.00 -8.69
N ALA A 19 21.71 -12.94 -8.08
CA ALA A 19 20.26 -12.75 -7.95
C ALA A 19 19.50 -12.88 -9.29
N GLY A 20 20.13 -12.51 -10.41
CA GLY A 20 19.56 -12.64 -11.75
C GLY A 20 19.36 -14.08 -12.24
N GLN A 21 20.07 -15.05 -11.67
CA GLN A 21 19.98 -16.47 -12.04
C GLN A 21 18.99 -17.25 -11.18
N VAL A 22 18.57 -16.70 -10.03
CA VAL A 22 17.64 -17.37 -9.10
C VAL A 22 16.33 -17.75 -9.77
N GLY A 23 15.77 -16.85 -10.61
CA GLY A 23 14.54 -17.13 -11.36
C GLY A 23 14.68 -18.37 -12.24
N GLN A 24 15.76 -18.44 -13.04
CA GLN A 24 16.03 -19.57 -13.94
C GLN A 24 16.19 -20.88 -13.17
N ARG A 25 16.91 -20.87 -12.04
CA ARG A 25 17.12 -22.05 -11.19
C ARG A 25 15.82 -22.56 -10.55
N LEU A 26 14.84 -21.69 -10.34
CA LEU A 26 13.48 -22.04 -9.91
C LEU A 26 12.55 -22.45 -11.06
N GLY A 27 12.98 -22.39 -12.32
CA GLY A 27 12.11 -22.55 -13.49
C GLY A 27 11.13 -21.38 -13.68
N LEU A 28 11.46 -20.20 -13.16
CA LEU A 28 10.66 -18.97 -13.21
C LEU A 28 11.35 -17.88 -14.05
N SER A 29 10.62 -16.80 -14.32
CA SER A 29 11.23 -15.60 -14.93
C SER A 29 12.25 -14.96 -13.98
N ARG A 30 13.24 -14.26 -14.56
CA ARG A 30 14.22 -13.47 -13.81
C ARG A 30 13.53 -12.49 -12.84
N ALA A 31 12.49 -11.80 -13.30
CA ALA A 31 11.73 -10.85 -12.49
C ALA A 31 11.03 -11.51 -11.29
N ALA A 32 10.49 -12.72 -11.47
CA ALA A 32 9.91 -13.49 -10.37
C ALA A 32 10.96 -13.89 -9.32
N GLY A 33 12.16 -14.28 -9.76
CA GLY A 33 13.30 -14.54 -8.87
C GLY A 33 13.66 -13.31 -8.02
N TYR A 34 13.85 -12.15 -8.65
CA TYR A 34 14.11 -10.89 -7.94
C TYR A 34 13.00 -10.53 -6.95
N SER A 35 11.74 -10.70 -7.35
CA SER A 35 10.58 -10.43 -6.50
C SER A 35 10.61 -11.27 -5.22
N TRP A 36 10.96 -12.55 -5.31
CA TRP A 36 11.08 -13.42 -4.14
C TRP A 36 12.23 -13.04 -3.22
N LEU A 37 13.42 -12.76 -3.78
CA LEU A 37 14.57 -12.30 -2.99
C LEU A 37 14.24 -11.01 -2.24
N HIS A 38 13.63 -10.04 -2.92
CA HIS A 38 13.20 -8.79 -2.32
C HIS A 38 12.16 -9.02 -1.21
N ARG A 39 11.13 -9.82 -1.46
CA ARG A 39 10.08 -10.13 -0.47
C ARG A 39 10.62 -10.83 0.77
N TYR A 40 11.68 -11.64 0.64
CA TYR A 40 12.31 -12.30 1.78
C TYR A 40 13.47 -11.52 2.39
N GLY A 41 13.80 -10.34 1.85
CA GLY A 41 14.93 -9.54 2.32
C GLY A 41 16.29 -10.21 2.10
N ILE A 42 16.41 -11.05 1.07
CA ILE A 42 17.64 -11.78 0.76
C ILE A 42 18.50 -10.94 -0.19
N THR A 43 19.69 -10.58 0.28
CA THR A 43 20.73 -9.89 -0.50
C THR A 43 22.03 -10.68 -0.43
N GLY A 44 22.92 -10.55 -1.42
CA GLY A 44 24.20 -11.27 -1.45
C GLY A 44 25.14 -10.97 -0.28
N SER A 45 25.01 -9.80 0.34
CA SER A 45 25.74 -9.40 1.55
C SER A 45 24.87 -9.41 2.82
N GLY A 46 23.65 -9.94 2.73
CA GLY A 46 22.70 -9.95 3.85
C GLY A 46 23.01 -11.03 4.88
N PRO A 47 22.41 -10.94 6.08
CA PRO A 47 22.57 -11.98 7.08
C PRO A 47 21.89 -13.28 6.63
N PHE A 48 22.54 -14.42 6.89
CA PHE A 48 21.88 -15.72 6.80
C PHE A 48 21.02 -15.93 8.05
N VAL A 49 19.71 -16.03 7.86
CA VAL A 49 18.74 -16.22 8.94
C VAL A 49 17.97 -17.50 8.64
N ALA A 50 18.20 -18.56 9.39
CA ALA A 50 17.46 -19.81 9.22
C ALA A 50 15.96 -19.62 9.54
N GLN A 51 15.10 -20.20 8.71
CA GLN A 51 13.65 -20.10 8.86
C GLN A 51 13.17 -20.65 10.22
N GLN A 52 13.78 -21.73 10.69
CA GLN A 52 13.47 -22.32 12.01
C GLN A 52 13.79 -21.38 13.17
N LYS A 53 14.90 -20.62 13.10
CA LYS A 53 15.25 -19.62 14.12
C LYS A 53 14.18 -18.52 14.17
N LEU A 54 13.75 -18.03 13.00
CA LEU A 54 12.69 -17.03 12.90
C LEU A 54 11.38 -17.54 13.52
N ILE A 55 10.96 -18.76 13.18
CA ILE A 55 9.75 -19.40 13.71
C ILE A 55 9.83 -19.56 15.23
N ALA A 56 10.96 -20.04 15.75
CA ALA A 56 11.14 -20.24 17.19
C ALA A 56 10.98 -18.93 17.97
N ARG A 57 11.56 -17.84 17.49
CA ARG A 57 11.45 -16.52 18.12
C ARG A 57 10.03 -15.94 18.03
N TRP A 58 9.35 -16.13 16.90
CA TRP A 58 7.93 -15.77 16.77
C TRP A 58 7.06 -16.53 17.78
N ARG A 59 7.25 -17.85 17.91
CA ARG A 59 6.52 -18.68 18.88
C ARG A 59 6.84 -18.33 20.33
N ALA A 60 8.02 -17.78 20.60
CA ALA A 60 8.38 -17.21 21.90
C ALA A 60 7.70 -15.85 22.19
N GLY A 61 6.86 -15.34 21.29
CA GLY A 61 6.05 -14.14 21.49
C GLY A 61 6.69 -12.84 21.01
N LEU A 62 7.84 -12.89 20.32
CA LEU A 62 8.45 -11.67 19.79
C LEU A 62 7.60 -11.09 18.65
N LEU A 63 7.44 -9.77 18.67
CA LEU A 63 6.75 -9.03 17.63
C LEU A 63 7.60 -8.93 16.37
N VAL A 64 6.95 -8.79 15.21
CA VAL A 64 7.62 -8.62 13.90
C VAL A 64 8.67 -7.50 13.93
N ALA A 65 8.38 -6.37 14.56
CA ALA A 65 9.33 -5.25 14.65
C ALA A 65 10.59 -5.60 15.47
N GLN A 66 10.43 -6.39 16.54
CA GLN A 66 11.55 -6.87 17.35
C GLN A 66 12.38 -7.90 16.58
N LEU A 67 11.73 -8.84 15.90
CA LEU A 67 12.40 -9.81 15.03
C LEU A 67 13.18 -9.11 13.91
N ALA A 68 12.60 -8.09 13.28
CA ALA A 68 13.23 -7.30 12.22
C ALA A 68 14.50 -6.62 12.73
N ALA A 69 14.43 -5.94 13.87
CA ALA A 69 15.58 -5.29 14.50
C ALA A 69 16.67 -6.29 14.91
N GLU A 70 16.29 -7.41 15.53
CA GLU A 70 17.24 -8.42 16.00
C GLU A 70 17.96 -9.15 14.84
N LEU A 71 17.23 -9.44 13.77
CA LEU A 71 17.73 -10.25 12.65
C LEU A 71 18.31 -9.41 11.51
N GLY A 72 18.23 -8.08 11.59
CA GLY A 72 18.68 -7.17 10.53
C GLY A 72 17.86 -7.31 9.24
N LEU A 73 16.57 -7.61 9.36
CA LEU A 73 15.66 -7.83 8.23
C LEU A 73 14.59 -6.74 8.16
N PRO A 74 14.09 -6.37 6.96
CA PRO A 74 12.91 -5.53 6.85
C PRO A 74 11.68 -6.20 7.52
N PRO A 75 10.79 -5.44 8.20
CA PRO A 75 9.58 -6.00 8.82
C PRO A 75 8.70 -6.78 7.83
N ASP A 76 8.55 -6.30 6.60
CA ASP A 76 7.77 -6.98 5.57
C ASP A 76 8.40 -8.31 5.17
N ALA A 77 9.74 -8.39 5.15
CA ALA A 77 10.45 -9.62 4.88
C ALA A 77 10.25 -10.67 5.99
N VAL A 78 10.25 -10.23 7.25
CA VAL A 78 9.89 -11.09 8.38
C VAL A 78 8.48 -11.64 8.22
N ARG A 79 7.49 -10.79 7.90
CA ARG A 79 6.10 -11.23 7.67
C ARG A 79 6.01 -12.24 6.53
N GLU A 80 6.63 -11.93 5.40
CA GLU A 80 6.60 -12.82 4.23
C GLU A 80 7.26 -14.16 4.53
N ARG A 81 8.34 -14.19 5.30
CA ARG A 81 8.95 -15.44 5.72
C ARG A 81 8.07 -16.23 6.69
N LEU A 82 7.40 -15.57 7.65
CA LEU A 82 6.47 -16.25 8.55
C LEU A 82 5.24 -16.82 7.81
N VAL A 83 4.74 -16.10 6.79
CA VAL A 83 3.69 -16.59 5.88
C VAL A 83 4.19 -17.78 5.06
N ALA A 84 5.45 -17.74 4.59
CA ALA A 84 6.04 -18.85 3.85
C ALA A 84 6.10 -20.15 4.65
N ALA A 85 6.30 -20.03 5.97
CA ALA A 85 6.29 -21.15 6.90
C ALA A 85 4.90 -21.48 7.47
N SER A 86 3.83 -20.82 7.00
CA SER A 86 2.47 -21.04 7.48
C SER A 86 2.30 -20.86 9.00
N VAL A 87 3.16 -20.05 9.64
CA VAL A 87 3.05 -19.72 11.08
C VAL A 87 2.45 -18.33 11.33
N LEU A 88 2.30 -17.56 10.25
CA LEU A 88 1.55 -16.33 10.21
C LEU A 88 0.55 -16.44 9.06
N GLU A 89 -0.73 -16.37 9.37
CA GLU A 89 -1.76 -16.20 8.35
C GLU A 89 -1.54 -14.85 7.67
N PRO A 90 -1.40 -14.81 6.33
CA PRO A 90 -1.31 -13.55 5.63
C PRO A 90 -2.57 -12.75 5.95
N ALA A 91 -2.41 -11.52 6.42
CA ALA A 91 -3.54 -10.61 6.57
C ALA A 91 -4.25 -10.58 5.23
N ARG A 92 -5.47 -11.13 5.18
CA ARG A 92 -6.23 -11.29 3.94
C ARG A 92 -6.30 -9.93 3.27
N THR A 93 -5.51 -9.74 2.21
CA THR A 93 -5.33 -8.42 1.56
C THR A 93 -6.54 -8.04 0.70
N TYR A 94 -7.54 -8.91 0.68
CA TYR A 94 -8.86 -8.62 0.19
C TYR A 94 -9.80 -8.72 1.38
N PHE A 95 -10.12 -7.60 1.99
CA PHE A 95 -11.40 -7.51 2.67
C PHE A 95 -12.44 -7.97 1.67
N VAL A 96 -13.12 -9.08 1.98
CA VAL A 96 -14.23 -9.53 1.14
C VAL A 96 -15.21 -8.36 1.08
N VAL A 97 -15.56 -7.97 -0.13
CA VAL A 97 -16.40 -6.80 -0.38
C VAL A 97 -17.71 -6.98 0.39
N GLY A 98 -17.97 -6.10 1.36
CA GLY A 98 -19.16 -6.18 2.22
C GLY A 98 -19.06 -7.14 3.42
N SER A 99 -17.87 -7.66 3.74
CA SER A 99 -17.66 -8.37 5.01
C SER A 99 -17.77 -7.42 6.20
N ARG A 100 -18.05 -7.97 7.39
CA ARG A 100 -18.13 -7.21 8.65
C ARG A 100 -16.84 -6.43 8.94
N ASP A 101 -15.71 -6.94 8.46
CA ASP A 101 -14.38 -6.35 8.67
C ASP A 101 -13.93 -5.47 7.49
N ASP A 102 -14.79 -5.23 6.49
CA ASP A 102 -14.47 -4.37 5.35
C ASP A 102 -14.29 -2.91 5.82
N PRO A 103 -13.11 -2.28 5.64
CA PRO A 103 -12.88 -0.90 6.03
C PRO A 103 -13.57 0.09 5.09
N LEU A 104 -14.10 -0.38 3.95
CA LEU A 104 -14.78 0.44 2.95
C LEU A 104 -16.16 -0.15 2.58
N PRO A 105 -17.08 -0.32 3.54
CA PRO A 105 -18.41 -0.84 3.25
C PRO A 105 -19.23 0.23 2.51
N GLU A 106 -20.20 -0.21 1.71
CA GLU A 106 -21.00 0.66 0.83
C GLU A 106 -21.70 1.80 1.57
N HIS A 107 -22.28 1.52 2.74
CA HIS A 107 -23.02 2.52 3.52
C HIS A 107 -22.11 3.67 3.98
N LEU A 108 -20.90 3.36 4.46
CA LEU A 108 -19.91 4.36 4.87
C LEU A 108 -19.47 5.21 3.68
N LEU A 109 -19.21 4.59 2.53
CA LEU A 109 -18.86 5.33 1.31
C LEU A 109 -20.02 6.22 0.84
N ARG A 110 -21.27 5.76 0.93
CA ARG A 110 -22.44 6.57 0.58
C ARG A 110 -22.58 7.77 1.53
N ASP A 111 -22.41 7.57 2.82
CA ASP A 111 -22.53 8.64 3.80
C ASP A 111 -21.39 9.65 3.65
N TRP A 112 -20.13 9.21 3.68
CA TRP A 112 -19.00 10.13 3.65
C TRP A 112 -18.77 10.74 2.27
N TYR A 113 -18.74 9.93 1.20
CA TYR A 113 -18.39 10.43 -0.14
C TYR A 113 -19.57 11.12 -0.84
N VAL A 114 -20.79 10.58 -0.73
CA VAL A 114 -21.96 11.11 -1.45
C VAL A 114 -22.72 12.14 -0.62
N ARG A 115 -23.04 11.84 0.65
CA ARG A 115 -23.84 12.74 1.49
C ARG A 115 -23.00 13.87 2.09
N GLU A 116 -21.83 13.55 2.62
CA GLU A 116 -20.99 14.50 3.34
C GLU A 116 -19.89 15.13 2.48
N GLY A 117 -19.69 14.65 1.25
CA GLY A 117 -18.79 15.25 0.27
C GLY A 117 -17.30 15.07 0.55
N PHE A 118 -16.92 14.04 1.32
CA PHE A 118 -15.53 13.71 1.57
C PHE A 118 -14.81 13.35 0.27
N THR A 119 -13.58 13.82 0.14
CA THR A 119 -12.72 13.43 -0.99
C THR A 119 -12.18 12.02 -0.79
N VAL A 120 -11.82 11.36 -1.90
CA VAL A 120 -11.13 10.04 -1.89
C VAL A 120 -9.94 10.02 -0.94
N ALA A 121 -9.15 11.11 -0.88
CA ALA A 121 -7.98 11.18 -0.01
C ALA A 121 -8.34 11.22 1.48
N GLN A 122 -9.42 11.93 1.83
CA GLN A 122 -9.91 11.99 3.22
C GLN A 122 -10.48 10.64 3.67
N VAL A 123 -11.28 9.99 2.82
CA VAL A 123 -11.80 8.64 3.11
C VAL A 123 -10.66 7.65 3.30
N ALA A 124 -9.62 7.71 2.46
CA ALA A 124 -8.43 6.86 2.59
C ALA A 124 -7.72 7.07 3.94
N ALA A 125 -7.52 8.34 4.33
CA ALA A 125 -6.89 8.68 5.61
C ALA A 125 -7.71 8.18 6.81
N LEU A 126 -9.04 8.37 6.79
CA LEU A 126 -9.93 7.99 7.90
C LEU A 126 -10.09 6.48 8.07
N THR A 127 -9.98 5.72 6.98
CA THR A 127 -10.18 4.25 6.98
C THR A 127 -8.88 3.46 7.03
N GLY A 128 -7.72 4.14 7.07
CA GLY A 128 -6.42 3.48 6.98
C GLY A 128 -6.20 2.74 5.65
N THR A 129 -6.89 3.16 4.58
CA THR A 129 -6.81 2.53 3.25
C THR A 129 -6.07 3.43 2.26
N THR A 130 -5.84 2.91 1.05
CA THR A 130 -5.23 3.69 -0.04
C THR A 130 -6.29 4.40 -0.90
N PRO A 131 -5.98 5.57 -1.48
CA PRO A 131 -6.88 6.24 -2.43
C PRO A 131 -7.30 5.36 -3.62
N ARG A 132 -6.42 4.43 -4.02
CA ARG A 132 -6.69 3.45 -5.07
C ARG A 132 -7.79 2.47 -4.65
N GLN A 133 -7.74 1.96 -3.42
CA GLN A 133 -8.79 1.07 -2.87
C GLN A 133 -10.13 1.80 -2.79
N VAL A 134 -10.14 3.05 -2.31
CA VAL A 134 -11.36 3.86 -2.25
C VAL A 134 -11.99 4.05 -3.63
N ARG A 135 -11.21 4.43 -4.66
CA ARG A 135 -11.71 4.56 -6.05
C ARG A 135 -12.26 3.25 -6.59
N TYR A 136 -11.56 2.14 -6.34
CA TYR A 136 -12.02 0.82 -6.74
C TYR A 136 -13.40 0.49 -6.13
N ARG A 137 -13.58 0.79 -4.84
CA ARG A 137 -14.85 0.52 -4.13
C ARG A 137 -15.99 1.42 -4.58
N LEU A 138 -15.73 2.71 -4.77
CA LEU A 138 -16.74 3.64 -5.32
C LEU A 138 -17.24 3.18 -6.69
N ALA A 139 -16.33 2.78 -7.59
CA ALA A 139 -16.69 2.24 -8.90
C ALA A 139 -17.51 0.95 -8.79
N ARG A 140 -17.10 0.03 -7.89
CA ARG A 140 -17.78 -1.25 -7.68
C ARG A 140 -19.21 -1.09 -7.14
N TYR A 141 -19.43 -0.14 -6.23
CA TYR A 141 -20.75 0.18 -5.68
C TYR A 141 -21.54 1.18 -6.54
N ARG A 142 -20.99 1.62 -7.68
CA ARG A 142 -21.60 2.62 -8.56
C ARG A 142 -21.95 3.93 -7.83
N LEU A 143 -21.10 4.34 -6.89
CA LEU A 143 -21.25 5.57 -6.13
C LEU A 143 -20.50 6.72 -6.84
N SER A 144 -21.27 7.68 -7.35
CA SER A 144 -20.76 8.89 -8.00
C SER A 144 -21.01 10.10 -7.09
N ALA A 145 -20.00 10.92 -6.85
CA ALA A 145 -20.22 12.20 -6.17
C ALA A 145 -20.97 13.13 -7.12
N GLY A 146 -22.22 13.45 -6.79
CA GLY A 146 -22.84 14.67 -7.29
C GLY A 146 -22.04 15.89 -6.82
N ARG A 147 -22.24 17.04 -7.47
CA ARG A 147 -21.58 18.30 -7.10
C ARG A 147 -21.77 18.56 -5.59
N PRO A 148 -20.69 18.68 -4.78
CA PRO A 148 -20.85 18.79 -3.33
C PRO A 148 -21.66 20.03 -2.97
N GLY A 149 -22.73 19.82 -2.21
CA GLY A 149 -23.60 20.88 -1.71
C GLY A 149 -22.90 21.78 -0.69
N PRO A 150 -23.35 23.03 -0.51
CA PRO A 150 -22.68 24.03 0.34
C PRO A 150 -22.50 23.61 1.81
N ALA A 151 -23.40 22.78 2.35
CA ALA A 151 -23.32 22.28 3.73
C ALA A 151 -22.09 21.39 3.99
N ALA A 152 -21.63 20.63 2.99
CA ALA A 152 -20.46 19.77 3.09
C ALA A 152 -19.17 20.59 3.33
N ARG A 153 -19.07 21.78 2.73
CA ARG A 153 -17.86 22.64 2.84
C ARG A 153 -17.67 23.25 4.23
N ALA A 154 -18.76 23.50 4.95
CA ALA A 154 -18.72 24.08 6.29
C ALA A 154 -18.21 23.05 7.30
N ARG A 155 -18.79 21.84 7.32
CA ARG A 155 -18.35 20.74 8.20
C ARG A 155 -16.95 20.23 7.88
N GLN A 156 -16.55 20.29 6.60
CA GLN A 156 -15.20 19.93 6.18
C GLN A 156 -14.10 20.78 6.85
N ARG A 157 -14.35 22.08 7.14
CA ARG A 157 -13.39 22.93 7.86
C ARG A 157 -13.29 22.59 9.35
N GLU A 158 -14.40 22.16 9.95
CA GLU A 158 -14.50 21.84 11.37
C GLU A 158 -13.75 20.53 11.69
N LEU A 159 -13.98 19.47 10.91
CA LEU A 159 -13.35 18.16 11.11
C LEU A 159 -11.86 18.13 10.74
N LEU A 160 -11.43 18.89 9.73
CA LEU A 160 -9.99 19.00 9.40
C LEU A 160 -9.17 19.61 10.56
N THR A 161 -9.81 20.45 11.38
CA THR A 161 -9.21 21.05 12.57
C THR A 161 -9.14 20.05 13.73
N GLU A 162 -10.19 19.25 13.93
CA GLU A 162 -10.28 18.24 14.98
C GLU A 162 -9.25 17.10 14.80
N TYR A 163 -8.98 16.68 13.57
CA TYR A 163 -8.06 15.56 13.27
C TYR A 163 -6.65 15.99 12.86
N GLY A 164 -6.29 17.28 13.01
CA GLY A 164 -4.93 17.78 12.78
C GLY A 164 -4.43 17.68 11.32
N VAL A 165 -5.33 17.62 10.34
CA VAL A 165 -4.97 17.54 8.92
C VAL A 165 -4.85 18.96 8.36
N PRO A 166 -3.65 19.42 7.98
CA PRO A 166 -3.48 20.80 7.52
C PRO A 166 -4.29 21.03 6.24
N PRO A 167 -5.05 22.14 6.15
CA PRO A 167 -5.75 22.47 4.93
C PRO A 167 -4.72 22.63 3.81
N ARG A 168 -5.04 22.08 2.62
CA ARG A 168 -4.24 22.31 1.42
C ARG A 168 -4.04 23.81 1.27
N ARG A 169 -2.79 24.27 1.39
CA ARG A 169 -2.40 25.61 0.96
C ARG A 169 -2.87 25.76 -0.48
N THR A 170 -3.90 26.57 -0.69
CA THR A 170 -4.28 27.02 -2.03
C THR A 170 -3.04 27.65 -2.62
N ALA A 171 -2.50 27.03 -3.66
CA ALA A 171 -1.39 27.58 -4.41
C ALA A 171 -1.79 28.99 -4.83
N THR A 172 -1.06 29.98 -4.31
CA THR A 172 -1.15 31.37 -4.75
C THR A 172 -1.03 31.38 -6.27
N PRO A 173 -1.93 32.04 -7.02
CA PRO A 173 -1.78 32.17 -8.45
C PRO A 173 -0.44 32.86 -8.72
N ARG A 174 0.43 32.23 -9.53
CA ARG A 174 1.62 32.90 -10.04
C ARG A 174 1.17 34.13 -10.84
N PRO A 175 1.59 35.35 -10.48
CA PRO A 175 1.35 36.51 -11.34
C PRO A 175 2.24 36.35 -12.57
N GLY A 176 1.64 36.22 -13.75
CA GLY A 176 2.43 36.21 -15.01
C GLY A 176 1.88 35.41 -16.18
N SER A 177 0.74 34.73 -16.08
CA SER A 177 0.15 34.07 -17.27
C SER A 177 -0.77 35.02 -18.03
N ALA A 178 -0.19 36.02 -18.70
CA ALA A 178 -0.89 36.81 -19.71
C ALA A 178 -1.22 35.90 -20.91
N VAL A 179 -2.51 35.67 -21.15
CA VAL A 179 -3.01 34.99 -22.35
C VAL A 179 -3.04 36.02 -23.47
N PRO A 180 -2.33 35.84 -24.61
CA PRO A 180 -2.47 36.75 -25.73
C PRO A 180 -3.84 36.60 -26.38
N ALA A 181 -4.51 37.74 -26.58
CA ALA A 181 -5.80 37.84 -27.27
C ALA A 181 -5.67 37.41 -28.74
N ARG A 182 -6.63 36.61 -29.21
CA ARG A 182 -6.77 36.23 -30.62
C ARG A 182 -7.18 37.45 -31.46
N PRO A 183 -6.56 37.71 -32.62
CA PRO A 183 -7.05 38.72 -33.55
C PRO A 183 -8.31 38.23 -34.27
N THR A 184 -9.35 39.05 -34.24
CA THR A 184 -10.60 38.90 -34.99
C THR A 184 -10.33 39.17 -36.47
N ALA A 185 -10.58 38.19 -37.33
CA ALA A 185 -10.53 38.37 -38.78
C ALA A 185 -11.70 39.24 -39.23
N ALA A 186 -11.40 40.37 -39.88
CA ALA A 186 -12.37 41.16 -40.63
C ALA A 186 -12.57 40.51 -42.00
N ILE A 187 -13.83 40.21 -42.32
CA ILE A 187 -14.30 39.83 -43.65
C ILE A 187 -14.57 41.14 -44.40
N HIS A 188 -13.93 41.31 -45.56
CA HIS A 188 -14.34 42.24 -46.60
C HIS A 188 -14.36 41.49 -47.93
#